data_AF-A0A914WVV4-F1
#
_entry.id   AF-A0A914WVV4-F1
#
_cell.length_a   1.000
_cell.length_b   1.000
_cell.length_c   1.000
_cell.angle_alpha   90.00
_cell.angle_beta   90.00
_cell.angle_gamma   90.00
#
_symmetry.space_group_name_H-M   'P 1'
#
loop_
_entity.id
_entity.type
_entity.pdbx_description
1 polymer ?
#
loop_
_entity_poly.entity_id
_entity_poly.type
_entity_poly.pdbx_seq_one_letter_code
_entity_poly.pdbx_strand_id
1 'polypeptide(L)'
;MVVDFVYQPGWVSQFEWIIYTGFIICFFLSFGMGANDCANSYGTVIGAGVLKLWQAYVLATIFETLGAGMLGYQVTNTIREGIVDPSIYSVFVQQNSSNNTWMEVSNCSANTIAMNNCTELTRAEFLMGELGALTGTAFWLIFAGLFSLPVSATQSVVGATVGFTLVFHGTKGIQGRELIDIVVSWVSSPLLAGFFSTVFFLIIKFSVFKRADPLEASLNTAPFWFWFTLAVNTFTVFYGGSK
;
A
#
# COMPACT_ATOMS: atom_id res chain seq x y z
N MET A 1 15.16 -22.44 -13.29
CA MET A 1 14.38 -23.60 -12.82
C MET A 1 12.96 -23.09 -12.67
N VAL A 2 12.21 -23.08 -13.76
CA VAL A 2 10.77 -22.78 -13.72
C VAL A 2 10.16 -24.04 -13.13
N VAL A 3 9.56 -23.92 -11.96
CA VAL A 3 8.99 -25.09 -11.30
C VAL A 3 7.60 -25.26 -11.88
N ASP A 4 7.50 -26.04 -12.95
CA ASP A 4 6.23 -26.33 -13.62
C ASP A 4 5.35 -27.20 -12.70
N PHE A 5 4.61 -26.54 -11.81
CA PHE A 5 3.68 -27.18 -10.88
C PHE A 5 2.32 -27.34 -11.54
N VAL A 6 2.05 -28.55 -12.06
CA VAL A 6 0.72 -28.95 -12.55
C VAL A 6 -0.27 -28.99 -11.37
N TYR A 7 -1.34 -28.19 -11.45
CA TYR A 7 -2.37 -28.03 -10.43
C TYR A 7 -3.16 -29.33 -10.16
N GLN A 8 -3.17 -29.79 -8.90
CA GLN A 8 -4.14 -30.79 -8.41
C GLN A 8 -4.93 -30.24 -7.20
N PRO A 9 -6.23 -30.57 -7.06
CA PRO A 9 -7.12 -30.02 -6.03
C PRO A 9 -6.72 -30.33 -4.57
N GLY A 10 -5.72 -31.19 -4.30
CA GLY A 10 -5.17 -31.41 -2.95
C GLY A 10 -4.15 -30.37 -2.47
N TRP A 11 -3.70 -29.45 -3.33
CA TRP A 11 -2.58 -28.54 -3.05
C TRP A 11 -2.98 -27.31 -2.23
N VAL A 12 -4.26 -26.97 -2.12
CA VAL A 12 -4.71 -25.86 -1.26
C VAL A 12 -4.18 -26.08 0.17
N SER A 13 -4.25 -27.31 0.68
CA SER A 13 -3.70 -27.69 1.99
C SER A 13 -2.19 -27.50 2.13
N GLN A 14 -1.43 -27.57 1.03
CA GLN A 14 0.03 -27.38 1.03
C GLN A 14 0.44 -25.90 1.07
N PHE A 15 -0.46 -24.97 0.71
CA PHE A 15 -0.18 -23.53 0.69
C PHE A 15 -0.96 -22.75 1.75
N GLU A 16 -1.81 -23.41 2.54
CA GLU A 16 -2.51 -22.79 3.68
C GLU A 16 -1.54 -22.09 4.65
N TRP A 17 -0.34 -22.65 4.85
CA TRP A 17 0.68 -22.03 5.70
C TRP A 17 1.06 -20.62 5.24
N ILE A 18 1.06 -20.33 3.93
CA ILE A 18 1.40 -19.02 3.37
C ILE A 18 0.42 -17.97 3.89
N ILE A 19 -0.86 -18.30 3.97
CA ILE A 19 -1.90 -17.40 4.46
C ILE A 19 -1.65 -17.11 5.95
N TYR A 20 -1.46 -18.15 6.77
CA TYR A 20 -1.21 -17.98 8.20
C TYR A 20 0.07 -17.18 8.48
N THR A 21 1.17 -17.49 7.79
CA THR A 21 2.42 -16.74 7.93
C THR A 21 2.29 -15.33 7.40
N GLY A 22 1.55 -15.14 6.30
CA GLY A 22 1.27 -13.84 5.71
C GLY A 22 0.55 -12.92 6.68
N PHE A 23 -0.48 -13.41 7.38
CA PHE A 23 -1.17 -12.64 8.43
C PHE A 23 -0.21 -12.19 9.54
N ILE A 24 0.66 -13.08 10.01
CA ILE A 24 1.65 -12.76 11.06
C ILE A 24 2.63 -11.70 10.57
N ILE A 25 3.16 -11.84 9.34
CA ILE A 25 4.11 -10.89 8.76
C ILE A 25 3.46 -9.53 8.51
N CYS A 26 2.22 -9.51 8.00
CA CYS A 26 1.45 -8.29 7.80
C CYS A 26 1.26 -7.51 9.11
N PHE A 27 1.07 -8.19 10.24
CA PHE A 27 1.00 -7.53 11.54
C PHE A 27 2.31 -6.80 11.88
N PHE A 28 3.46 -7.46 11.74
CA PHE A 28 4.76 -6.83 11.98
C PHE A 28 5.07 -5.70 11.00
N LEU A 29 4.70 -5.89 9.73
CA LEU A 29 4.84 -4.85 8.71
C LEU A 29 4.01 -3.61 9.06
N SER A 30 2.73 -3.81 9.41
CA SER A 30 1.82 -2.73 9.81
C SER A 30 2.32 -2.01 11.06
N PHE A 31 2.83 -2.74 12.05
CA PHE A 31 3.47 -2.17 13.22
C PHE A 31 4.69 -1.30 12.85
N GLY A 32 5.58 -1.83 11.99
CA GLY A 32 6.76 -1.10 11.51
C GLY A 32 6.41 0.16 10.73
N MET A 33 5.43 0.09 9.82
CA MET A 33 4.93 1.26 9.08
C MET A 33 4.33 2.30 10.03
N GLY A 34 3.46 1.88 10.96
CA GLY A 34 2.85 2.78 11.93
C GLY A 34 3.89 3.48 12.78
N ALA A 35 4.88 2.76 13.30
CA ALA A 35 5.95 3.35 14.13
C ALA A 35 6.80 4.36 13.35
N ASN A 36 7.15 4.06 12.10
CA ASN A 36 7.93 4.95 11.24
C ASN A 36 7.16 6.21 10.84
N ASP A 37 5.88 6.06 10.48
CA ASP A 37 5.10 7.15 9.90
C ASP A 37 4.40 8.03 10.95
N CYS A 38 4.18 7.54 12.17
CA CYS A 38 3.64 8.36 13.28
C CYS A 38 4.48 9.63 13.55
N ALA A 39 5.80 9.55 13.36
CA ALA A 39 6.68 10.70 13.54
C ALA A 39 6.40 11.82 12.51
N ASN A 40 5.94 11.48 11.31
CA ASN A 40 5.65 12.43 10.24
C ASN A 40 4.43 13.30 10.58
N SER A 41 3.38 12.70 11.17
CA SER A 41 2.13 13.39 11.52
C SER A 41 2.21 14.11 12.87
N TYR A 42 2.84 13.51 13.87
CA TYR A 42 2.79 14.00 15.26
C TYR A 42 4.08 14.65 15.76
N GLY A 43 5.21 14.50 15.05
CA GLY A 43 6.52 15.00 15.49
C GLY A 43 6.57 16.51 15.69
N THR A 44 5.92 17.27 14.81
CA THR A 44 5.86 18.75 14.91
C THR A 44 5.03 19.22 16.10
N VAL A 45 3.90 18.58 16.37
CA VAL A 45 2.96 18.95 17.44
C VAL A 45 3.53 18.61 18.82
N ILE A 46 4.22 17.46 18.94
CA ILE A 46 4.94 17.08 20.16
C ILE A 46 6.15 18.00 20.37
N GLY A 47 6.92 18.27 19.30
CA GLY A 47 8.09 19.15 19.36
C GLY A 47 7.73 20.60 19.76
N ALA A 48 6.55 21.07 19.38
CA ALA A 48 6.00 22.37 19.78
C ALA A 48 5.43 22.38 21.21
N GLY A 49 5.40 21.25 21.92
CA GLY A 49 4.84 21.14 23.28
C GLY A 49 3.31 21.20 23.34
N VAL A 50 2.62 21.10 22.20
CA VAL A 50 1.15 21.18 22.12
C VAL A 50 0.49 19.88 22.61
N LEU A 51 1.09 18.73 22.29
CA LEU A 51 0.62 17.41 22.72
C LEU A 51 1.71 16.65 23.48
N LYS A 52 1.30 15.87 24.48
CA LYS A 52 2.17 14.89 25.14
C LYS A 52 2.30 13.64 24.28
N LEU A 53 3.42 12.93 24.41
CA LEU A 53 3.70 11.70 23.66
C LEU A 53 2.59 10.64 23.79
N TRP A 54 2.05 10.43 24.99
CA TRP A 54 0.97 9.46 25.20
C TRP A 54 -0.34 9.86 24.48
N GLN A 55 -0.62 11.16 24.36
CA GLN A 55 -1.82 11.64 23.65
C GLN A 55 -1.67 11.40 22.15
N ALA A 56 -0.46 11.61 21.62
CA ALA A 56 -0.16 11.34 20.24
C ALA A 56 -0.37 9.86 19.88
N TYR A 57 0.05 8.91 20.74
CA TYR A 57 -0.19 7.49 20.49
C TYR A 57 -1.68 7.11 20.39
N VAL A 58 -2.51 7.66 21.28
CA VAL A 58 -3.96 7.40 21.26
C VAL A 58 -4.59 7.98 19.99
N LEU A 59 -4.25 9.22 19.63
CA LEU A 59 -4.77 9.85 18.42
C LEU A 59 -4.30 9.15 17.15
N ALA A 60 -3.01 8.78 17.07
CA ALA A 60 -2.45 8.05 15.94
C ALA A 60 -3.17 6.72 15.73
N THR A 61 -3.38 5.95 16.80
CA THR A 61 -4.08 4.65 16.70
C THR A 61 -5.48 4.81 16.11
N ILE A 62 -6.24 5.84 16.50
CA ILE A 62 -7.60 6.08 16.01
C ILE A 62 -7.58 6.57 14.56
N PHE A 63 -6.84 7.66 14.29
CA PHE A 63 -6.92 8.35 13.00
C PHE A 63 -6.16 7.64 11.88
N GLU A 64 -5.02 7.00 12.16
CA GLU A 64 -4.30 6.21 11.15
C GLU A 64 -5.10 4.95 10.76
N THR A 65 -5.72 4.27 11.74
CA THR A 65 -6.58 3.10 11.45
C THR A 65 -7.84 3.50 10.67
N LEU A 66 -8.48 4.61 11.02
CA LEU A 66 -9.62 5.14 10.26
C LEU A 66 -9.22 5.54 8.83
N GLY A 67 -8.09 6.24 8.67
CA GLY A 67 -7.56 6.61 7.36
C GLY A 67 -7.26 5.41 6.48
N ALA A 68 -6.59 4.38 7.03
CA ALA A 68 -6.30 3.14 6.34
C ALA A 68 -7.58 2.43 5.87
N GLY A 69 -8.61 2.37 6.70
CA GLY A 69 -9.90 1.77 6.34
C GLY A 69 -10.69 2.57 5.30
N MET A 70 -10.62 3.90 5.31
CA MET A 70 -11.45 4.75 4.45
C MET A 70 -10.82 5.04 3.08
N LEU A 71 -9.49 5.20 3.01
CA LEU A 71 -8.77 5.64 1.81
C LEU A 71 -7.71 4.66 1.30
N GLY A 72 -7.35 3.64 2.09
CA GLY A 72 -6.22 2.75 1.77
C GLY A 72 -6.38 1.90 0.51
N TYR A 73 -7.62 1.68 0.04
CA TYR A 73 -7.92 0.82 -1.11
C TYR A 73 -7.24 1.27 -2.41
N GLN A 74 -7.22 2.57 -2.69
CA GLN A 74 -6.68 3.09 -3.96
C GLN A 74 -5.20 2.76 -4.12
N VAL A 75 -4.41 3.03 -3.08
CA VAL A 75 -2.96 2.76 -3.08
C VAL A 75 -2.70 1.25 -3.08
N THR A 76 -3.51 0.48 -2.35
CA THR A 76 -3.41 -0.98 -2.32
C THR A 76 -3.61 -1.58 -3.72
N ASN A 77 -4.57 -1.06 -4.49
CA ASN A 77 -4.78 -1.50 -5.88
C ASN A 77 -3.61 -1.15 -6.80
N THR A 78 -3.03 0.04 -6.66
CA THR A 78 -1.85 0.42 -7.44
C THR A 78 -0.65 -0.48 -7.13
N ILE A 79 -0.48 -0.92 -5.88
CA ILE A 79 0.58 -1.87 -5.52
C ILE A 79 0.25 -3.27 -6.10
N ARG A 80 -1.01 -3.72 -5.98
CA ARG A 80 -1.44 -5.06 -6.42
C ARG A 80 -1.34 -5.27 -7.93
N GLU A 81 -1.81 -4.29 -8.70
CA GLU A 81 -1.98 -4.42 -10.15
C GLU A 81 -1.07 -3.50 -10.95
N GLY A 82 -0.53 -2.43 -10.37
CA GLY A 82 0.26 -1.45 -11.11
C GLY A 82 1.74 -1.77 -11.23
N ILE A 83 2.28 -2.67 -10.40
CA ILE A 83 3.73 -2.99 -10.41
C ILE A 83 3.99 -4.27 -11.18
N VAL A 84 3.15 -5.29 -10.94
CA VAL A 84 3.29 -6.64 -11.48
C VAL A 84 2.02 -6.97 -12.22
N ASP A 85 2.13 -7.50 -13.44
CA ASP A 85 0.98 -7.99 -14.20
C ASP A 85 0.53 -9.35 -13.63
N PRO A 86 -0.65 -9.43 -12.97
CA PRO A 86 -1.11 -10.68 -12.36
C PRO A 86 -1.41 -11.77 -13.39
N SER A 87 -1.66 -11.40 -14.67
CA SER A 87 -1.98 -12.35 -15.74
C SER A 87 -0.81 -13.26 -16.09
N ILE A 88 0.43 -12.81 -15.86
CA ILE A 88 1.64 -13.62 -16.05
C ILE A 88 1.68 -14.78 -15.03
N TYR A 89 1.04 -14.57 -13.88
CA TYR A 89 0.92 -15.56 -12.82
C TYR A 89 -0.42 -16.29 -12.85
N SER A 90 -1.29 -16.07 -13.84
CA SER A 90 -2.53 -16.83 -13.95
C SER A 90 -2.37 -18.07 -14.82
N VAL A 91 -3.08 -19.13 -14.45
CA VAL A 91 -3.10 -20.41 -15.15
C VAL A 91 -4.55 -20.84 -15.31
N PHE A 92 -4.89 -21.28 -16.52
CA PHE A 92 -6.18 -21.90 -16.77
C PHE A 92 -6.09 -23.39 -16.54
N VAL A 93 -6.99 -23.89 -15.70
CA VAL A 93 -7.09 -25.33 -15.44
C VAL A 93 -8.45 -25.81 -15.90
N GLN A 94 -8.45 -26.92 -16.63
CA GLN A 94 -9.67 -27.57 -17.12
C GLN A 94 -9.81 -28.98 -16.55
N GLN A 95 -11.04 -29.33 -16.20
CA GLN A 95 -11.38 -30.68 -15.74
C GLN A 95 -11.76 -31.58 -16.91
N ASN A 96 -11.14 -32.76 -17.00
CA ASN A 96 -11.53 -33.80 -17.93
C ASN A 96 -12.78 -34.55 -17.40
N SER A 97 -13.88 -34.53 -18.16
CA SER A 97 -15.15 -35.17 -17.81
C SER A 97 -15.06 -36.70 -17.66
N SER A 98 -14.08 -37.36 -18.29
CA SER A 98 -13.95 -38.81 -18.26
C SER A 98 -13.22 -39.35 -17.02
N ASN A 99 -12.21 -38.62 -16.52
CA ASN A 99 -11.34 -39.10 -15.43
C ASN A 99 -11.35 -38.19 -14.19
N ASN A 100 -12.14 -37.11 -14.19
CA ASN A 100 -12.15 -36.07 -13.16
C ASN A 100 -10.76 -35.44 -12.88
N THR A 101 -9.79 -35.62 -13.78
CA THR A 101 -8.43 -35.08 -13.67
C THR A 101 -8.38 -33.64 -14.16
N TRP A 102 -7.55 -32.83 -13.53
CA TRP A 102 -7.32 -31.43 -13.89
C TRP A 102 -6.03 -31.31 -14.71
N MET A 103 -6.08 -30.51 -15.77
CA MET A 103 -4.95 -30.26 -16.68
C MET A 103 -4.79 -28.76 -16.91
N GLU A 104 -3.54 -28.29 -16.98
CA GLU A 104 -3.22 -26.91 -17.39
C GLU A 104 -3.44 -26.74 -18.89
N VAL A 105 -4.14 -25.66 -19.27
CA VAL A 105 -4.47 -25.34 -20.66
C VAL A 105 -4.12 -23.88 -20.93
N SER A 106 -3.70 -23.56 -22.15
CA SER A 106 -3.29 -22.20 -22.52
C SER A 106 -4.44 -21.19 -22.57
N ASN A 107 -5.67 -21.64 -22.84
CA ASN A 107 -6.88 -20.81 -22.87
C ASN A 107 -8.12 -21.65 -22.53
N CYS A 108 -9.10 -21.04 -21.85
CA CYS A 108 -10.43 -21.62 -21.69
C CYS A 108 -11.21 -21.61 -23.03
N SER A 109 -11.07 -22.66 -23.85
CA SER A 109 -11.89 -22.84 -25.06
C SER A 109 -13.00 -23.87 -24.82
N ALA A 110 -14.25 -23.42 -24.79
CA ALA A 110 -15.43 -24.19 -24.41
C ALA A 110 -16.02 -25.08 -25.54
N ASN A 111 -15.21 -25.64 -26.44
CA ASN A 111 -15.70 -26.24 -27.69
C ASN A 111 -15.52 -27.76 -27.84
N THR A 112 -15.33 -28.50 -26.74
CA THR A 112 -15.39 -29.98 -26.81
C THR A 112 -16.32 -30.56 -25.75
N ILE A 113 -17.09 -31.57 -26.16
CA ILE A 113 -18.20 -32.22 -25.44
C ILE A 113 -17.73 -32.95 -24.15
N ALA A 114 -16.45 -32.88 -23.80
CA ALA A 114 -15.81 -33.63 -22.71
C ALA A 114 -15.22 -32.75 -21.58
N MET A 115 -15.54 -31.44 -21.53
CA MET A 115 -14.96 -30.50 -20.56
C MET A 115 -16.04 -29.63 -19.93
N ASN A 116 -16.17 -29.73 -18.61
CA ASN A 116 -17.38 -29.23 -17.91
C ASN A 116 -17.13 -27.95 -17.11
N ASN A 117 -15.88 -27.68 -16.68
CA ASN A 117 -15.51 -26.52 -15.87
C ASN A 117 -14.08 -26.04 -16.20
N CYS A 118 -13.92 -24.73 -16.45
CA CYS A 118 -12.63 -24.05 -16.56
C CYS A 118 -12.54 -22.99 -15.46
N THR A 119 -11.41 -22.92 -14.76
CA THR A 119 -11.17 -21.92 -13.71
C THR A 119 -9.81 -21.28 -13.91
N GLU A 120 -9.75 -19.96 -13.75
CA GLU A 120 -8.49 -19.20 -13.68
C GLU A 120 -7.98 -19.22 -12.24
N LEU A 121 -6.72 -19.61 -12.06
CA LEU A 121 -6.07 -19.73 -10.76
C LEU A 121 -4.76 -18.97 -10.77
N THR A 122 -4.44 -18.32 -9.66
CA THR A 122 -3.13 -17.68 -9.45
C THR A 122 -2.08 -18.72 -9.06
N ARG A 123 -0.90 -18.67 -9.69
CA ARG A 123 0.26 -19.52 -9.35
C ARG A 123 0.70 -19.26 -7.91
N ALA A 124 1.08 -20.33 -7.21
CA ALA A 124 1.64 -20.23 -5.86
C ALA A 124 2.93 -19.38 -5.80
N GLU A 125 3.64 -19.27 -6.92
CA GLU A 125 4.83 -18.41 -7.07
C GLU A 125 4.54 -16.94 -6.75
N PHE A 126 3.37 -16.42 -7.15
CA PHE A 126 2.97 -15.05 -6.85
C PHE A 126 2.76 -14.84 -5.35
N LEU A 127 2.04 -15.76 -4.69
CA LEU A 127 1.79 -15.70 -3.25
C LEU A 127 3.08 -15.81 -2.43
N MET A 128 4.02 -16.66 -2.85
CA MET A 128 5.34 -16.75 -2.23
C MET A 128 6.18 -15.49 -2.47
N GLY A 129 6.08 -14.90 -3.66
CA GLY A 129 6.72 -13.62 -4.00
C GLY A 129 6.25 -12.47 -3.12
N GLU A 130 4.93 -12.30 -2.98
CA GLU A 130 4.32 -11.30 -2.10
C GLU A 130 4.66 -11.55 -0.62
N LEU A 131 4.66 -12.81 -0.15
CA LEU A 131 5.11 -13.14 1.20
C LEU A 131 6.56 -12.72 1.43
N GLY A 132 7.44 -12.96 0.45
CA GLY A 132 8.83 -12.52 0.47
C GLY A 132 8.95 -10.98 0.48
N ALA A 133 8.14 -10.29 -0.32
CA ALA A 133 8.11 -8.83 -0.38
C ALA A 133 7.69 -8.21 0.96
N LEU A 134 6.63 -8.73 1.57
CA LEU A 134 6.15 -8.32 2.89
C LEU A 134 7.20 -8.56 3.97
N THR A 135 7.85 -9.73 3.96
CA THR A 135 8.89 -10.08 4.94
C THR A 135 10.11 -9.18 4.81
N GLY A 136 10.61 -8.96 3.60
CA GLY A 136 11.75 -8.09 3.33
C GLY A 136 11.48 -6.64 3.74
N THR A 137 10.28 -6.15 3.42
CA THR A 137 9.84 -4.81 3.83
C THR A 137 9.72 -4.69 5.34
N ALA A 138 9.08 -5.66 6.01
CA ALA A 138 8.89 -5.64 7.45
C ALA A 138 10.25 -5.66 8.18
N PHE A 139 11.15 -6.52 7.73
CA PHE A 139 12.51 -6.57 8.26
C PHE A 139 13.22 -5.23 8.10
N TRP A 140 13.20 -4.64 6.90
CA TRP A 140 13.86 -3.36 6.63
C TRP A 140 13.29 -2.22 7.47
N LEU A 141 11.96 -2.11 7.59
CA LEU A 141 11.32 -1.07 8.38
C LEU A 141 11.61 -1.18 9.87
N ILE A 142 11.55 -2.40 10.42
CA ILE A 142 11.90 -2.64 11.82
C ILE A 142 13.39 -2.33 12.04
N PHE A 143 14.27 -2.82 11.16
CA PHE A 143 15.70 -2.57 11.25
C PHE A 143 16.03 -1.07 11.20
N ALA A 144 15.49 -0.33 10.24
CA ALA A 144 15.68 1.12 10.13
C ALA A 144 15.11 1.85 11.36
N GLY A 145 13.95 1.41 11.87
CA GLY A 145 13.35 1.94 13.08
C GLY A 145 14.21 1.76 14.33
N LEU A 146 14.97 0.66 14.44
CA LEU A 146 15.93 0.45 15.53
C LEU A 146 17.07 1.48 15.54
N PHE A 147 17.42 2.01 14.36
CA PHE A 147 18.41 3.09 14.22
C PHE A 147 17.78 4.49 14.19
N SER A 148 16.48 4.60 14.46
CA SER A 148 15.73 5.86 14.41
C SER A 148 15.85 6.59 13.06
N LEU A 149 15.98 5.83 11.97
CA LEU A 149 16.10 6.38 10.63
C LEU A 149 14.71 6.54 10.01
N PRO A 150 14.30 7.76 9.60
CA PRO A 150 13.06 7.94 8.85
C PRO A 150 13.25 7.36 7.44
N VAL A 151 12.50 6.31 7.12
CA VAL A 151 12.56 5.63 5.82
C VAL A 151 11.20 5.67 5.12
N SER A 152 11.17 5.42 3.81
CA SER A 152 9.92 5.34 3.07
C SER A 152 9.40 3.89 3.02
N ALA A 153 8.29 3.62 3.67
CA ALA A 153 7.61 2.33 3.61
C ALA A 153 7.13 1.99 2.19
N THR A 154 6.59 2.97 1.47
CA THR A 154 6.09 2.79 0.10
C THR A 154 7.21 2.39 -0.86
N GLN A 155 8.37 3.05 -0.80
CA GLN A 155 9.54 2.68 -1.62
C GLN A 155 10.05 1.28 -1.27
N SER A 156 9.98 0.91 0.00
CA SER A 156 10.43 -0.41 0.48
C SER A 156 9.55 -1.53 -0.08
N VAL A 157 8.22 -1.39 -0.03
CA VAL A 157 7.27 -2.35 -0.62
C VAL A 157 7.46 -2.43 -2.14
N VAL A 158 7.46 -1.29 -2.84
CA VAL A 158 7.61 -1.24 -4.31
C VAL A 158 8.93 -1.91 -4.73
N GLY A 159 10.02 -1.61 -4.04
CA GLY A 159 11.34 -2.21 -4.32
C GLY A 159 11.36 -3.71 -4.08
N ALA A 160 10.72 -4.19 -3.02
CA ALA A 160 10.62 -5.62 -2.72
C ALA A 160 9.75 -6.36 -3.75
N THR A 161 8.63 -5.76 -4.18
CA THR A 161 7.74 -6.29 -5.22
C THR A 161 8.43 -6.38 -6.58
N VAL A 162 9.15 -5.33 -6.98
CA VAL A 162 9.99 -5.35 -8.19
C VAL A 162 11.08 -6.42 -8.05
N GLY A 163 11.71 -6.53 -6.88
CA GLY A 163 12.77 -7.50 -6.60
C GLY A 163 12.33 -8.96 -6.81
N PHE A 164 11.24 -9.41 -6.21
CA PHE A 164 10.79 -10.80 -6.41
C PHE A 164 10.37 -11.05 -7.86
N THR A 165 9.74 -10.06 -8.50
CA THR A 165 9.28 -10.19 -9.88
C THR A 165 10.46 -10.37 -10.85
N LEU A 166 11.55 -9.62 -10.64
CA LEU A 166 12.80 -9.81 -11.39
C LEU A 166 13.39 -11.21 -11.20
N VAL A 167 13.29 -11.78 -10.01
CA VAL A 167 13.82 -13.12 -9.70
C VAL A 167 13.03 -14.22 -10.42
N PHE A 168 11.70 -14.15 -10.44
CA PHE A 168 10.87 -15.19 -11.05
C PHE A 168 10.71 -15.05 -12.57
N HIS A 169 10.40 -13.83 -13.06
CA HIS A 169 9.99 -13.59 -14.45
C HIS A 169 10.90 -12.61 -15.20
N GLY A 170 11.96 -12.11 -14.56
CA GLY A 170 12.85 -11.10 -15.15
C GLY A 170 12.10 -9.80 -15.44
N THR A 171 12.55 -9.06 -16.44
CA THR A 171 11.96 -7.76 -16.81
C THR A 171 10.59 -7.87 -17.48
N LYS A 172 10.17 -9.08 -17.89
CA LYS A 172 8.87 -9.30 -18.54
C LYS A 172 7.69 -9.24 -17.57
N GLY A 173 7.94 -9.46 -16.27
CA GLY A 173 6.92 -9.43 -15.23
C GLY A 173 6.52 -8.03 -14.75
N ILE A 174 7.24 -6.98 -15.19
CA ILE A 174 7.14 -5.63 -14.62
C ILE A 174 6.40 -4.71 -15.59
N GLN A 175 5.42 -3.98 -15.04
CA GLN A 175 4.74 -2.90 -15.73
C GLN A 175 5.61 -1.62 -15.69
N GLY A 176 6.46 -1.48 -16.70
CA GLY A 176 7.48 -0.42 -16.72
C GLY A 176 6.92 1.01 -16.77
N ARG A 177 5.74 1.23 -17.37
CA ARG A 177 5.16 2.57 -17.50
C ARG A 177 4.60 3.05 -16.17
N GLU A 178 3.85 2.21 -15.50
CA GLU A 178 3.25 2.43 -14.20
C GLU A 178 4.34 2.62 -13.14
N LEU A 179 5.43 1.84 -13.20
CA LEU A 179 6.59 2.02 -12.34
C LEU A 179 7.25 3.39 -12.53
N ILE A 180 7.37 3.89 -13.76
CA ILE A 180 7.90 5.24 -14.03
C ILE A 180 6.98 6.30 -13.43
N ASP A 181 5.66 6.16 -13.57
CA ASP A 181 4.69 7.09 -12.99
C ASP A 181 4.81 7.14 -11.45
N ILE A 182 5.04 6.00 -10.80
CA ILE A 182 5.34 5.94 -9.36
C ILE A 182 6.63 6.70 -9.04
N VAL A 183 7.72 6.50 -9.78
CA VAL A 183 8.99 7.19 -9.54
C VAL A 183 8.86 8.71 -9.75
N VAL A 184 8.11 9.14 -10.77
CA VAL A 184 7.79 10.56 -11.00
C VAL A 184 6.98 11.14 -9.84
N SER A 185 6.07 10.36 -9.24
CA SER A 185 5.33 10.79 -8.05
C SER A 185 6.26 11.07 -6.86
N TRP A 186 7.32 10.28 -6.66
CA TRP A 186 8.26 10.46 -5.55
C TRP A 186 9.03 11.78 -5.61
N VAL A 187 9.27 12.31 -6.81
CA VAL A 187 9.94 13.60 -7.00
C VAL A 187 8.92 14.76 -6.96
N SER A 188 7.77 14.58 -7.60
CA SER A 188 6.77 15.64 -7.70
C SER A 188 6.03 15.90 -6.37
N SER A 189 5.80 14.89 -5.53
CA SER A 189 5.10 15.04 -4.24
C SER A 189 5.83 15.97 -3.26
N PRO A 190 7.14 15.83 -2.98
CA PRO A 190 7.86 16.78 -2.12
C PRO A 190 7.88 18.21 -2.67
N LEU A 191 8.00 18.38 -3.99
CA LEU A 191 7.99 19.70 -4.63
C LEU A 191 6.64 20.39 -4.46
N LEU A 192 5.54 19.69 -4.72
CA LEU A 192 4.19 20.19 -4.50
C LEU A 192 3.95 20.48 -3.01
N ALA A 193 4.38 19.61 -2.11
CA ALA A 193 4.27 19.83 -0.67
C ALA A 193 5.02 21.09 -0.23
N GLY A 194 6.24 21.33 -0.73
CA GLY A 194 7.01 22.54 -0.46
C GLY A 194 6.35 23.81 -1.00
N PHE A 195 5.79 23.74 -2.20
CA PHE A 195 5.02 24.84 -2.79
C PHE A 195 3.80 25.21 -1.93
N PHE A 196 2.93 24.25 -1.63
CA PHE A 196 1.74 24.49 -0.82
C PHE A 196 2.07 24.90 0.62
N SER A 197 3.10 24.31 1.23
CA SER A 197 3.58 24.70 2.55
C SER A 197 3.99 26.18 2.59
N THR A 198 4.72 26.63 1.57
CA THR A 198 5.12 28.05 1.43
C THR A 198 3.90 28.96 1.27
N VAL A 199 2.94 28.57 0.43
CA VAL A 199 1.69 29.33 0.24
C VAL A 199 0.91 29.45 1.55
N PHE A 200 0.70 28.35 2.27
CA PHE A 200 -0.01 28.38 3.56
C PHE A 200 0.73 29.21 4.60
N PHE A 201 2.05 29.08 4.69
CA PHE A 201 2.85 29.88 5.59
C PHE A 201 2.72 31.38 5.29
N LEU A 202 2.74 31.79 4.02
CA LEU A 202 2.55 33.19 3.63
C LEU A 202 1.14 33.69 3.99
N ILE A 203 0.10 32.88 3.76
CA ILE A 203 -1.27 33.25 4.15
C ILE A 203 -1.35 33.47 5.66
N ILE A 204 -0.83 32.56 6.48
CA ILE A 204 -0.84 32.71 7.95
C ILE A 204 0.01 33.92 8.37
N LYS A 205 1.17 34.14 7.73
CA LYS A 205 2.06 35.27 8.01
C LYS A 205 1.36 36.62 7.82
N PHE A 206 0.61 36.79 6.74
CA PHE A 206 -0.07 38.06 6.46
C PHE A 206 -1.42 38.18 7.16
N SER A 207 -2.17 37.08 7.31
CA SER A 207 -3.49 37.09 7.93
C SER A 207 -3.45 37.11 9.46
N VAL A 208 -2.42 36.56 10.08
CA VAL A 208 -2.29 36.44 11.54
C VAL A 208 -1.07 37.22 12.06
N PHE A 209 0.15 36.83 11.70
CA PHE A 209 1.36 37.34 12.37
C PHE A 209 1.63 38.83 12.15
N LYS A 210 1.19 39.41 11.02
CA LYS A 210 1.37 40.85 10.72
C LYS A 210 0.21 41.74 11.17
N ARG A 211 -0.84 41.20 11.80
CA ARG A 211 -1.94 42.01 12.34
C ARG A 211 -1.57 42.68 13.66
N ALA A 212 -2.27 43.77 13.99
CA ALA A 212 -2.04 44.54 15.21
C ALA A 212 -2.27 43.72 16.48
N ASP A 213 -3.29 42.85 16.49
CA ASP A 213 -3.50 41.83 17.52
C ASP A 213 -3.45 40.42 16.89
N PRO A 214 -2.32 39.71 17.01
CA PRO A 214 -2.15 38.37 16.46
C PRO A 214 -2.99 37.30 17.16
N LEU A 215 -3.34 37.48 18.44
CA LEU A 215 -4.10 36.49 19.20
C LEU A 215 -5.56 36.48 18.73
N GLU A 216 -6.18 37.64 18.66
CA GLU A 216 -7.54 37.77 18.15
C GLU A 216 -7.62 37.34 16.68
N ALA A 217 -6.64 37.73 15.86
CA ALA A 217 -6.55 37.28 14.47
C ALA A 217 -6.44 35.76 14.34
N SER A 218 -5.64 35.11 15.20
CA SER A 218 -5.49 33.65 15.20
C SER A 218 -6.79 32.95 15.58
N LEU A 219 -7.47 33.41 16.65
CA LEU A 219 -8.74 32.84 17.09
C LEU A 219 -9.84 33.02 16.04
N ASN A 220 -9.89 34.16 15.36
CA ASN A 220 -10.89 34.42 14.33
C ASN A 220 -10.63 33.65 13.03
N THR A 221 -9.36 33.35 12.69
CA THR A 221 -9.01 32.59 11.47
C THR A 221 -8.98 31.08 11.69
N ALA A 222 -8.85 30.61 12.93
CA ALA A 222 -8.79 29.18 13.25
C ALA A 222 -10.02 28.39 12.76
N PRO A 223 -11.28 28.83 12.95
CA PRO A 223 -12.46 28.10 12.47
C PRO A 223 -12.42 27.86 10.95
N PHE A 224 -11.95 28.84 10.18
CA PHE A 224 -11.82 28.69 8.73
C PHE A 224 -10.85 27.57 8.37
N TRP A 225 -9.67 27.52 8.99
CA TRP A 225 -8.69 26.47 8.73
C TRP A 225 -9.19 25.08 9.12
N PHE A 226 -9.86 24.95 10.27
CA PHE A 226 -10.49 23.69 10.68
C PHE A 226 -11.55 23.23 9.69
N TRP A 227 -12.43 24.13 9.25
CA TRP A 227 -13.45 23.82 8.25
C TRP A 227 -12.85 23.46 6.90
N PHE A 228 -11.81 24.16 6.46
CA PHE A 228 -11.10 23.86 5.22
C PHE A 228 -10.48 22.46 5.25
N THR A 229 -9.74 22.12 6.31
CA THR A 229 -9.14 20.78 6.47
C THR A 229 -10.22 19.70 6.55
N LEU A 230 -11.30 19.94 7.32
CA LEU A 230 -12.41 19.00 7.42
C LEU A 230 -13.09 18.79 6.06
N ALA A 231 -13.33 19.86 5.30
CA ALA A 231 -13.93 19.80 3.98
C ALA A 231 -13.07 19.00 2.99
N VAL A 232 -11.76 19.26 2.96
CA VAL A 232 -10.82 18.53 2.09
C VAL A 232 -10.78 17.04 2.46
N ASN A 233 -10.60 16.70 3.75
CA ASN A 233 -10.56 15.31 4.18
C ASN A 233 -11.88 14.58 3.89
N THR A 234 -13.00 15.24 4.15
CA THR A 234 -14.33 14.69 3.88
C THR A 234 -14.55 14.49 2.38
N PHE A 235 -14.18 15.47 1.55
CA PHE A 235 -14.25 15.34 0.10
C PHE A 235 -13.38 14.19 -0.42
N THR A 236 -12.14 14.07 0.05
CA THR A 236 -11.24 12.98 -0.35
C THR A 236 -11.82 11.63 0.04
N VAL A 237 -12.40 11.50 1.23
CA VAL A 237 -13.10 10.27 1.66
C VAL A 237 -14.31 9.96 0.78
N PHE A 238 -15.13 10.93 0.40
CA PHE A 238 -16.32 10.63 -0.41
C PHE A 238 -16.04 10.47 -1.90
N TYR A 239 -15.04 11.18 -2.42
CA TYR A 239 -14.66 11.13 -3.84
C TYR A 239 -13.69 9.97 -4.12
N GLY A 240 -12.74 9.74 -3.21
CA GLY A 240 -11.71 8.73 -3.34
C GLY A 240 -11.85 7.52 -2.40
N GLY A 241 -12.59 7.65 -1.30
CA GLY A 241 -12.84 6.54 -0.39
C GLY A 241 -13.93 5.59 -0.90
N SER A 242 -13.72 4.31 -0.56
CA SER A 242 -14.49 3.09 -0.87
C SER A 242 -15.57 3.19 -1.97
N LYS A 243 -15.26 2.62 -3.14
CA LYS A 243 -16.17 1.67 -3.80
C LYS A 243 -15.77 0.27 -3.37
#